data_AF-A0A7S4IE40-F1
#
_entry.id   AF-A0A7S4IE40-F1
#
_cell.length_a   1.000
_cell.length_b   1.000
_cell.length_c   1.000
_cell.angle_alpha   90.00
_cell.angle_beta   90.00
_cell.angle_gamma   90.00
#
_symmetry.space_group_name_H-M   'P 1'
#
loop_
_entity.id
_entity.type
_entity.pdbx_description
1 polymer ?
#
loop_
_entity_poly.entity_id
_entity_poly.type
_entity_poly.pdbx_seq_one_letter_code
_entity_poly.pdbx_strand_id
1 'polypeptide(L)'
;FLETAGKEETHFDFFPFTTFNMTTLMNFYPNRVFLFGDILCFKFLISSESLERASFVGFFKKSWRNFIDEFTVDNLVLDIEVIALSVLFGLGERAVGDQIEQLIAPTVERRTIREAGGQRVVEIVPTPKYLATRAVSSLAARALFYPLQTGLIRFLTREVSFGGFAKLFISMDSLKDLYTGFSVNMLWSCGYALACSLFQYGQFESTTDGGEVTGAVSMVGGSLLYVGLVPLRIKALFDRAGLPYQFTWVPTFYRFASAMGIHSLGN
;
A
#
# COMPACT_ATOMS: atom_id res chain seq x y z
N PHE A 1 43.45 10.73 45.88
CA PHE A 1 44.11 10.07 44.75
C PHE A 1 43.13 9.01 44.26
N LEU A 2 42.19 9.36 43.37
CA LEU A 2 42.39 9.35 41.91
C LEU A 2 42.72 7.91 41.49
N GLU A 3 41.79 7.17 40.89
CA GLU A 3 41.24 7.29 39.54
C GLU A 3 41.66 6.02 38.81
N THR A 4 40.70 5.17 38.46
CA THR A 4 40.58 4.68 37.08
C THR A 4 39.23 3.99 37.00
N ALA A 5 38.23 4.82 36.73
CA ALA A 5 36.98 4.42 36.13
C ALA A 5 37.30 3.71 34.82
N GLY A 6 37.28 2.37 34.84
CA GLY A 6 37.02 1.59 33.64
C GLY A 6 35.61 1.93 33.21
N LYS A 7 35.48 2.69 32.12
CA LYS A 7 34.20 2.94 31.47
C LYS A 7 33.56 1.59 31.15
N GLU A 8 32.57 1.20 31.96
CA GLU A 8 31.47 0.40 31.43
C GLU A 8 30.84 1.28 30.35
N GLU A 9 31.16 0.98 29.09
CA GLU A 9 30.28 1.32 27.99
C GLU A 9 28.97 0.61 28.28
N THR A 10 28.09 1.33 28.97
CA THR A 10 26.66 1.10 28.93
C THR A 10 26.28 1.24 27.47
N HIS A 11 26.31 0.10 26.76
CA HIS A 11 25.41 -0.10 25.63
C HIS A 11 24.02 0.12 26.19
N PHE A 12 23.55 1.36 26.07
CA PHE A 12 22.13 1.64 26.06
C PHE A 12 21.59 0.81 24.91
N ASP A 13 21.04 -0.35 25.24
CA ASP A 13 20.06 -1.04 24.42
C ASP A 13 18.91 -0.04 24.24
N PHE A 14 19.06 0.80 23.22
CA PHE A 14 17.97 1.58 22.69
C PHE A 14 16.90 0.57 22.30
N PHE A 15 15.84 0.56 23.07
CA PHE A 15 14.59 -0.15 22.81
C PHE A 15 14.31 -0.22 21.29
N PRO A 16 13.91 -1.39 20.77
CA PRO A 16 13.76 -1.63 19.34
C PRO A 16 12.48 -0.95 18.86
N PHE A 17 12.55 0.35 18.60
CA PHE A 17 11.53 1.08 17.83
C PHE A 17 11.85 1.11 16.33
N THR A 18 13.01 0.59 15.90
CA THR A 18 13.48 0.59 14.51
C THR A 18 13.12 -0.67 13.73
N THR A 19 12.67 -1.73 14.40
CA THR A 19 12.07 -2.92 13.77
C THR A 19 10.56 -2.93 13.96
N PHE A 20 9.91 -1.78 13.74
CA PHE A 20 8.58 -1.84 13.14
C PHE A 20 8.80 -2.54 11.80
N ASN A 21 8.55 -3.84 11.77
CA ASN A 21 9.01 -4.76 10.76
C ASN A 21 8.43 -4.31 9.40
N MET A 22 9.21 -3.51 8.68
CA MET A 22 8.85 -2.89 7.40
C MET A 22 8.58 -3.96 6.33
N THR A 23 9.11 -5.17 6.59
CA THR A 23 8.84 -6.43 5.89
C THR A 23 7.39 -6.89 6.04
N THR A 24 6.76 -6.76 7.21
CA THR A 24 5.32 -7.05 7.42
C THR A 24 4.41 -5.98 6.83
N LEU A 25 4.91 -4.78 6.59
CA LEU A 25 4.17 -3.70 5.93
C LEU A 25 4.14 -3.82 4.40
N MET A 26 4.99 -4.68 3.83
CA MET A 26 5.23 -4.77 2.39
C MET A 26 5.27 -6.22 1.94
N ASN A 27 4.11 -6.85 1.77
CA ASN A 27 4.00 -7.75 0.62
C ASN A 27 4.30 -6.90 -0.61
N PHE A 28 5.48 -7.05 -1.20
CA PHE A 28 6.05 -6.07 -2.13
C PHE A 28 5.24 -5.84 -3.42
N TYR A 29 4.20 -6.63 -3.68
CA TYR A 29 3.18 -6.32 -4.67
C TYR A 29 1.82 -6.67 -4.08
N PRO A 30 1.32 -5.89 -3.11
CA PRO A 30 0.11 -6.26 -2.41
C PRO A 30 -1.08 -6.03 -3.34
N ASN A 31 -1.94 -7.03 -3.37
CA ASN A 31 -3.29 -6.86 -3.86
C ASN A 31 -4.04 -5.99 -2.84
N ARG A 32 -4.74 -4.96 -3.32
CA ARG A 32 -5.38 -4.00 -2.41
C ARG A 32 -6.65 -4.64 -1.82
N VAL A 33 -6.50 -5.25 -0.66
CA VAL A 33 -7.62 -5.61 0.20
C VAL A 33 -7.80 -4.49 1.23
N PHE A 34 -8.95 -3.84 1.22
CA PHE A 34 -9.36 -2.91 2.27
C PHE A 34 -9.65 -3.70 3.55
N LEU A 35 -9.01 -3.32 4.64
CA LEU A 35 -9.36 -3.71 5.99
C LEU A 35 -10.15 -2.58 6.67
N PHE A 36 -10.67 -2.87 7.86
CA PHE A 36 -11.44 -1.90 8.64
C PHE A 36 -10.65 -0.61 8.92
N GLY A 37 -9.36 -0.74 9.26
CA GLY A 37 -8.47 0.42 9.46
C GLY A 37 -8.30 1.27 8.20
N ASP A 38 -8.27 0.63 7.02
CA ASP A 38 -8.12 1.33 5.73
C ASP A 38 -9.38 2.10 5.37
N ILE A 39 -10.55 1.54 5.67
CA ILE A 39 -11.83 2.20 5.47
C ILE A 39 -11.94 3.45 6.36
N LEU A 40 -11.57 3.34 7.63
CA LEU A 40 -11.52 4.47 8.55
C LEU A 40 -10.55 5.56 8.06
N CYS A 41 -9.33 5.19 7.67
CA CYS A 41 -8.36 6.14 7.13
C CYS A 41 -8.84 6.77 5.82
N PHE A 42 -9.53 6.03 4.96
CA PHE A 42 -10.12 6.54 3.72
C PHE A 42 -11.26 7.52 3.99
N LYS A 43 -12.23 7.17 4.83
CA LYS A 43 -13.35 8.04 5.22
C LYS A 43 -12.84 9.33 5.87
N PHE A 44 -11.84 9.23 6.74
CA PHE A 44 -11.21 10.40 7.31
C PHE A 44 -10.44 11.22 6.27
N LEU A 45 -9.70 10.59 5.34
CA LEU A 45 -8.98 11.27 4.26
C LEU A 45 -9.89 12.15 3.40
N ILE A 46 -11.09 11.67 3.07
CA ILE A 46 -12.07 12.39 2.24
C ILE A 46 -12.91 13.40 3.03
N SER A 47 -12.89 13.35 4.36
CA SER A 47 -13.66 14.28 5.20
C SER A 47 -13.07 15.70 5.15
N SER A 48 -13.90 16.70 5.49
CA SER A 48 -13.46 18.09 5.63
C SER A 48 -12.45 18.27 6.77
N GLU A 49 -12.45 17.38 7.76
CA GLU A 49 -11.54 17.43 8.91
C GLU A 49 -10.08 17.17 8.50
N SER A 50 -9.86 16.41 7.42
CA SER A 50 -8.52 16.17 6.87
C SER A 50 -7.81 17.44 6.39
N LEU A 51 -8.55 18.53 6.13
CA LEU A 51 -8.02 19.81 5.67
C LEU A 51 -7.39 20.65 6.80
N GLU A 52 -7.57 20.25 8.05
CA GLU A 52 -7.12 21.06 9.17
C GLU A 52 -5.60 21.09 9.29
N ARG A 53 -5.12 22.20 9.88
CA ARG A 53 -3.71 22.34 10.25
C ARG A 53 -3.38 21.34 11.37
N ALA A 54 -2.13 20.85 11.36
CA ALA A 54 -1.67 19.82 12.30
C ALA A 54 -1.94 20.23 13.76
N SER A 55 -2.66 19.39 14.50
CA SER A 55 -3.04 19.59 15.90
C SER A 55 -3.29 18.24 16.58
N PHE A 56 -2.34 17.79 17.40
CA PHE A 56 -2.38 16.47 18.03
C PHE A 56 -3.67 16.18 18.82
N VAL A 57 -4.17 17.18 19.57
CA VAL A 57 -5.41 17.08 20.35
C VAL A 57 -6.65 17.06 19.46
N GLY A 58 -6.64 17.85 18.37
CA GLY A 58 -7.69 17.86 17.37
C GLY A 58 -7.81 16.51 16.65
N PHE A 59 -6.67 15.90 16.32
CA PHE A 59 -6.59 14.59 15.68
C PHE A 59 -7.25 13.50 16.52
N PHE A 60 -6.81 13.31 17.77
CA PHE A 60 -7.34 12.22 18.61
C PHE A 60 -8.84 12.36 18.85
N LYS A 61 -9.32 13.56 19.15
CA LYS A 61 -10.75 13.80 19.41
C LYS A 61 -11.61 13.55 18.17
N LYS A 62 -11.09 13.84 16.97
CA LYS A 62 -11.82 13.68 15.70
C LYS A 62 -11.75 12.27 15.16
N SER A 63 -10.56 11.66 15.16
CA SER A 63 -10.39 10.24 14.86
C SER A 63 -11.24 9.37 15.80
N TRP A 64 -11.37 9.74 17.08
CA TRP A 64 -12.24 9.05 18.02
C TRP A 64 -13.74 9.21 17.73
N ARG A 65 -14.18 10.41 17.32
CA ARG A 65 -15.57 10.63 16.88
C ARG A 65 -15.90 9.83 15.62
N ASN A 66 -15.05 9.91 14.60
CA ASN A 66 -15.23 9.16 13.35
C ASN A 66 -15.21 7.64 13.62
N PHE A 67 -14.36 7.18 14.56
CA PHE A 67 -14.36 5.79 14.99
C PHE A 67 -15.67 5.39 15.67
N ILE A 68 -16.22 6.22 16.56
CA ILE A 68 -17.51 5.94 17.22
C ILE A 68 -18.67 5.95 16.23
N ASP A 69 -18.68 6.90 15.29
CA ASP A 69 -19.72 7.03 14.27
C ASP A 69 -19.74 5.81 13.31
N GLU A 70 -18.62 5.10 13.21
CA GLU A 70 -18.50 3.85 12.45
C GLU A 70 -19.22 2.66 13.12
N PHE A 71 -19.46 2.69 14.44
CA PHE A 71 -20.15 1.59 15.15
C PHE A 71 -21.67 1.62 15.01
N THR A 72 -22.22 2.46 14.13
CA THR A 72 -23.63 2.35 13.76
C THR A 72 -23.84 1.10 12.89
N VAL A 73 -24.98 0.42 13.06
CA VAL A 73 -25.24 -0.86 12.38
C VAL A 73 -25.14 -0.72 10.85
N ASP A 74 -25.67 0.37 10.29
CA ASP A 74 -25.64 0.63 8.84
C ASP A 74 -24.20 0.79 8.31
N ASN A 75 -23.32 1.40 9.10
CA ASN A 75 -21.92 1.61 8.76
C ASN A 75 -21.12 0.32 8.87
N LEU A 76 -21.35 -0.47 9.92
CA LEU A 76 -20.73 -1.79 10.08
C LEU A 76 -21.10 -2.75 8.94
N VAL A 77 -22.38 -2.76 8.52
CA VAL A 77 -22.82 -3.59 7.38
C VAL A 77 -22.14 -3.16 6.09
N LEU A 78 -22.12 -1.86 5.78
CA LEU A 78 -21.44 -1.32 4.61
C LEU A 78 -19.94 -1.68 4.62
N ASP A 79 -19.28 -1.54 5.75
CA ASP A 79 -17.85 -1.79 5.88
C ASP A 79 -17.52 -3.27 5.71
N ILE A 80 -18.34 -4.17 6.26
CA ILE A 80 -18.19 -5.62 6.05
C ILE A 80 -18.39 -5.99 4.57
N GLU A 81 -19.40 -5.41 3.91
CA GLU A 81 -19.64 -5.64 2.47
C GLU A 81 -18.46 -5.14 1.63
N VAL A 82 -17.93 -3.96 1.94
CA VAL A 82 -16.74 -3.39 1.27
C VAL A 82 -15.52 -4.27 1.49
N ILE A 83 -15.28 -4.75 2.71
CA ILE A 83 -14.17 -5.67 3.02
C ILE A 83 -14.33 -6.96 2.22
N ALA A 84 -15.51 -7.57 2.22
CA ALA A 84 -15.78 -8.81 1.50
C ALA A 84 -15.56 -8.65 -0.02
N LEU A 85 -16.10 -7.60 -0.63
CA LEU A 85 -15.88 -7.29 -2.04
C LEU A 85 -14.40 -6.98 -2.33
N SER A 86 -13.72 -6.27 -1.44
CA SER A 86 -12.30 -5.97 -1.60
C SER A 86 -11.43 -7.22 -1.55
N VAL A 87 -11.77 -8.20 -0.71
CA VAL A 87 -11.09 -9.50 -0.66
C VAL A 87 -11.30 -10.23 -1.99
N LEU A 88 -12.54 -10.31 -2.49
CA LEU A 88 -12.84 -10.96 -3.76
C LEU A 88 -12.09 -10.33 -4.93
N PHE A 89 -12.11 -9.00 -5.03
CA PHE A 89 -11.38 -8.28 -6.09
C PHE A 89 -9.87 -8.41 -5.93
N GLY A 90 -9.34 -8.38 -4.70
CA GLY A 90 -7.92 -8.55 -4.42
C GLY A 90 -7.40 -9.94 -4.79
N LEU A 91 -8.17 -11.00 -4.48
CA LEU A 91 -7.84 -12.37 -4.89
C LEU A 91 -7.92 -12.54 -6.41
N GLY A 92 -8.91 -11.92 -7.06
CA GLY A 92 -9.02 -11.90 -8.52
C GLY A 92 -7.85 -11.18 -9.19
N GLU A 93 -7.48 -9.98 -8.72
CA GLU A 93 -6.34 -9.20 -9.23
C GLU A 93 -5.06 -10.02 -9.11
N ARG A 94 -4.86 -10.72 -7.98
CA ARG A 94 -3.73 -11.62 -7.76
C ARG A 94 -3.67 -12.74 -8.79
N ALA A 95 -4.77 -13.48 -8.92
CA ALA A 95 -4.81 -14.65 -9.78
C ALA A 95 -4.53 -14.27 -11.24
N VAL A 96 -5.08 -13.14 -11.71
CA VAL A 96 -4.80 -12.62 -13.05
C VAL A 96 -3.35 -12.13 -13.17
N GLY A 97 -2.82 -11.45 -12.16
CA GLY A 97 -1.42 -11.02 -12.12
C GLY A 97 -0.45 -12.19 -12.21
N ASP A 98 -0.69 -13.27 -11.45
CA ASP A 98 0.13 -14.48 -11.46
C ASP A 98 0.07 -15.19 -12.83
N GLN A 99 -1.10 -15.20 -13.49
CA GLN A 99 -1.26 -15.76 -14.85
C GLN A 99 -0.51 -14.93 -15.89
N ILE A 100 -0.60 -13.60 -15.81
CA ILE A 100 0.16 -12.70 -16.70
C ILE A 100 1.66 -12.88 -16.46
N GLU A 101 2.09 -12.95 -15.20
CA GLU A 101 3.49 -13.20 -14.85
C GLU A 101 3.95 -14.53 -15.44
N GLN A 102 3.22 -15.62 -15.29
CA GLN A 102 3.57 -16.92 -15.88
C GLN A 102 3.65 -16.89 -17.41
N LEU A 103 2.80 -16.09 -18.07
CA LEU A 103 2.78 -15.97 -19.52
C LEU A 103 3.96 -15.14 -20.06
N ILE A 104 4.45 -14.18 -19.26
CA ILE A 104 5.57 -13.31 -19.60
C ILE A 104 6.91 -13.85 -19.06
N ALA A 105 6.88 -14.66 -18.00
CA ALA A 105 8.06 -14.94 -17.17
C ALA A 105 9.07 -15.88 -17.85
N PRO A 106 10.34 -15.42 -17.96
CA PRO A 106 11.48 -16.21 -18.38
C PRO A 106 12.04 -17.07 -17.23
N THR A 107 13.05 -17.88 -17.54
CA THR A 107 13.80 -18.74 -16.60
C THR A 107 14.16 -18.00 -15.30
N VAL A 108 13.65 -18.49 -14.17
CA VAL A 108 13.89 -17.90 -12.83
C VAL A 108 15.14 -18.52 -12.22
N GLU A 109 16.11 -17.68 -11.85
CA GLU A 109 17.26 -18.13 -11.07
C GLU A 109 16.83 -18.45 -9.63
N ARG A 110 17.16 -19.64 -9.18
CA ARG A 110 16.82 -20.15 -7.85
C ARG A 110 18.08 -20.44 -7.08
N ARG A 111 18.20 -19.92 -5.86
CA ARG A 111 19.30 -20.22 -4.95
C ARG A 111 18.79 -21.12 -3.83
N THR A 112 19.55 -22.16 -3.49
CA THR A 112 19.27 -22.94 -2.28
C THR A 112 19.99 -22.27 -1.11
N ILE A 113 19.25 -21.75 -0.16
CA ILE A 113 19.79 -21.22 1.10
C ILE A 113 19.64 -22.31 2.17
N ARG A 114 20.66 -22.45 3.03
CA ARG A 114 20.55 -23.25 4.24
C ARG A 114 20.06 -22.34 5.36
N GLU A 115 18.86 -22.58 5.85
CA GLU A 115 18.39 -21.92 7.06
C GLU A 115 19.12 -22.45 8.30
N ALA A 116 19.17 -21.62 9.35
CA ALA A 116 19.62 -21.99 10.67
C ALA A 116 18.69 -23.08 11.24
N GLY A 117 19.06 -24.34 11.05
CA GLY A 117 18.21 -25.52 11.32
C GLY A 117 18.39 -26.65 10.31
N GLY A 118 19.14 -26.43 9.22
CA GLY A 118 19.51 -27.48 8.26
C GLY A 118 18.47 -27.73 7.15
N GLN A 119 17.33 -27.03 7.18
CA GLN A 119 16.39 -27.02 6.06
C GLN A 119 16.97 -26.22 4.89
N ARG A 120 16.84 -26.80 3.69
CA ARG A 120 17.22 -26.17 2.42
C ARG A 120 15.98 -25.51 1.85
N VAL A 121 15.94 -24.18 1.86
CA VAL A 121 14.87 -23.39 1.24
C VAL A 121 15.36 -22.93 -0.13
N VAL A 122 14.55 -23.15 -1.16
CA VAL A 122 14.81 -22.65 -2.50
C VAL A 122 14.19 -21.27 -2.61
N GLU A 123 15.03 -20.23 -2.62
CA GLU A 123 14.60 -18.85 -2.78
C GLU A 123 14.81 -18.37 -4.22
N ILE A 124 13.90 -17.53 -4.70
CA ILE A 124 13.99 -16.90 -6.02
C ILE A 124 14.92 -15.69 -5.90
N VAL A 125 15.95 -15.62 -6.74
CA VAL A 125 16.84 -14.46 -6.76
C VAL A 125 16.10 -13.26 -7.38
N PRO A 126 16.00 -12.10 -6.71
CA PRO A 126 15.27 -10.93 -7.19
C PRO A 126 16.08 -10.18 -8.26
N THR A 127 16.32 -10.83 -9.40
CA THR A 127 17.02 -10.21 -10.53
C THR A 127 16.20 -9.05 -11.10
N PRO A 128 16.85 -8.01 -11.68
CA PRO A 128 16.13 -6.88 -12.27
C PRO A 128 15.09 -7.30 -13.32
N LYS A 129 15.36 -8.35 -14.10
CA LYS A 129 14.41 -8.90 -15.09
C LYS A 129 13.18 -9.52 -14.43
N TYR A 130 13.38 -10.28 -13.35
CA TYR A 130 12.28 -10.87 -12.58
C TYR A 130 11.41 -9.77 -11.95
N LEU A 131 12.04 -8.80 -11.27
CA LEU A 131 11.34 -7.67 -10.64
C LEU A 131 10.57 -6.82 -11.66
N ALA A 132 11.16 -6.55 -12.83
CA ALA A 132 10.49 -5.82 -13.91
C ALA A 132 9.26 -6.59 -14.43
N THR A 133 9.39 -7.89 -14.63
CA THR A 133 8.29 -8.75 -15.10
C THR A 133 7.14 -8.77 -14.10
N ARG A 134 7.46 -8.92 -12.81
CA ARG A 134 6.48 -8.90 -11.73
C ARG A 134 5.79 -7.54 -11.60
N ALA A 135 6.54 -6.44 -11.71
CA ALA A 135 6.00 -5.09 -11.72
C ALA A 135 5.03 -4.87 -12.90
N VAL A 136 5.41 -5.25 -14.11
CA VAL A 136 4.55 -5.13 -15.31
C VAL A 136 3.30 -5.97 -15.18
N SER A 137 3.42 -7.21 -14.70
CA SER A 137 2.28 -8.13 -14.52
C SER A 137 1.30 -7.60 -13.49
N SER A 138 1.79 -7.08 -12.36
CA SER A 138 0.98 -6.41 -11.34
C SER A 138 0.29 -5.15 -11.89
N LEU A 139 0.99 -4.32 -12.66
CA LEU A 139 0.41 -3.13 -13.28
C LEU A 139 -0.68 -3.47 -14.30
N ALA A 140 -0.47 -4.52 -15.09
CA ALA A 140 -1.44 -5.00 -16.06
C ALA A 140 -2.72 -5.52 -15.37
N ALA A 141 -2.57 -6.37 -14.35
CA ALA A 141 -3.71 -6.84 -13.54
C ALA A 141 -4.45 -5.67 -12.89
N ARG A 142 -3.71 -4.72 -12.32
CA ARG A 142 -4.30 -3.51 -11.71
C ARG A 142 -5.07 -2.65 -12.70
N ALA A 143 -4.61 -2.56 -13.95
CA ALA A 143 -5.32 -1.83 -14.99
C ALA A 143 -6.66 -2.49 -15.33
N LEU A 144 -6.71 -3.82 -15.37
CA LEU A 144 -7.93 -4.60 -15.62
C LEU A 144 -8.95 -4.48 -14.47
N PHE A 145 -8.47 -4.52 -13.22
CA PHE A 145 -9.33 -4.43 -12.03
C PHE A 145 -9.65 -2.98 -11.62
N TYR A 146 -9.11 -1.99 -12.32
CA TYR A 146 -9.31 -0.58 -11.97
C TYR A 146 -10.79 -0.19 -11.83
N PRO A 147 -11.69 -0.52 -12.78
CA PRO A 147 -13.10 -0.12 -12.68
C PRO A 147 -13.82 -0.75 -11.49
N LEU A 148 -13.47 -1.99 -11.12
CA LEU A 148 -13.99 -2.67 -9.94
C LEU A 148 -13.56 -1.96 -8.65
N GLN A 149 -12.29 -1.55 -8.57
CA GLN A 149 -11.80 -0.77 -7.44
C GLN A 149 -12.46 0.61 -7.35
N THR A 150 -12.70 1.28 -8.47
CA THR A 150 -13.42 2.55 -8.50
C THR A 150 -14.87 2.38 -8.03
N GLY A 151 -15.57 1.36 -8.55
CA GLY A 151 -16.92 1.02 -8.12
C GLY A 151 -16.99 0.73 -6.62
N LEU A 152 -16.01 0.01 -6.07
CA LEU A 152 -15.92 -0.28 -4.62
C LEU A 152 -15.77 0.99 -3.79
N ILE A 153 -14.91 1.93 -4.23
CA ILE A 153 -14.73 3.22 -3.56
C ILE A 153 -16.02 4.05 -3.61
N ARG A 154 -16.72 4.08 -4.75
CA ARG A 154 -18.00 4.77 -4.89
C ARG A 154 -19.12 4.14 -4.08
N PHE A 155 -19.07 2.82 -3.88
CA PHE A 155 -19.94 2.11 -2.97
C PHE A 155 -19.67 2.51 -1.52
N LEU A 156 -18.39 2.58 -1.12
CA LEU A 156 -17.96 3.03 0.20
C LEU A 156 -18.34 4.48 0.51
N THR A 157 -18.30 5.38 -0.49
CA THR A 157 -18.78 6.76 -0.35
C THR A 157 -20.30 6.92 -0.50
N ARG A 158 -21.03 5.80 -0.66
CA ARG A 158 -22.48 5.75 -0.89
C ARG A 158 -22.96 6.52 -2.13
N GLU A 159 -22.07 6.80 -3.07
CA GLU A 159 -22.42 7.36 -4.37
C GLU A 159 -23.19 6.34 -5.22
N VAL A 160 -22.93 5.05 -4.99
CA VAL A 160 -23.60 3.92 -5.64
C VAL A 160 -24.16 2.97 -4.59
N SER A 161 -25.37 2.46 -4.81
CA SER A 161 -25.98 1.42 -3.97
C SER A 161 -25.60 0.02 -4.45
N PHE A 162 -25.76 -1.00 -3.59
CA PHE A 162 -25.42 -2.39 -3.93
C PHE A 162 -26.16 -2.87 -5.18
N GLY A 163 -27.46 -2.60 -5.28
CA GLY A 163 -28.27 -2.92 -6.48
C GLY A 163 -27.94 -2.05 -7.71
N GLY A 164 -27.24 -0.92 -7.53
CA GLY A 164 -26.72 -0.07 -8.60
C GLY A 164 -25.34 -0.48 -9.09
N PHE A 165 -24.58 -1.28 -8.33
CA PHE A 165 -23.20 -1.64 -8.63
C PHE A 165 -23.08 -2.36 -9.99
N ALA A 166 -23.94 -3.35 -10.25
CA ALA A 166 -23.93 -4.08 -11.52
C ALA A 166 -24.24 -3.16 -12.72
N LYS A 167 -25.08 -2.13 -12.53
CA LYS A 167 -25.46 -1.19 -13.60
C LYS A 167 -24.28 -0.35 -14.08
N LEU A 168 -23.28 -0.13 -13.23
CA LEU A 168 -22.06 0.61 -13.59
C LEU A 168 -21.28 -0.04 -14.75
N PHE A 169 -21.42 -1.36 -14.93
CA PHE A 169 -20.70 -2.13 -15.94
C PHE A 169 -21.53 -2.41 -17.20
N ILE A 170 -22.81 -2.03 -17.21
CA ILE A 170 -23.74 -2.31 -18.32
C ILE A 170 -23.77 -1.14 -19.31
N SER A 171 -23.62 0.11 -18.84
CA SER A 171 -23.62 1.30 -19.69
C SER A 171 -22.20 1.75 -20.03
N MET A 172 -21.95 2.10 -21.30
CA MET A 172 -20.62 2.52 -21.77
C MET A 172 -20.19 3.86 -21.15
N ASP A 173 -21.13 4.77 -20.92
CA ASP A 173 -20.85 6.06 -20.26
C ASP A 173 -20.47 5.86 -18.79
N SER A 174 -21.19 5.00 -18.07
CA SER A 174 -20.84 4.63 -16.68
C SER A 174 -19.49 3.92 -16.61
N LEU A 175 -19.21 3.01 -17.56
CA LEU A 175 -17.94 2.29 -17.60
C LEU A 175 -16.77 3.25 -17.85
N LYS A 176 -16.92 4.23 -18.76
CA LYS A 176 -15.90 5.25 -19.01
C LYS A 176 -15.64 6.09 -17.76
N ASP A 177 -16.70 6.45 -17.04
CA ASP A 177 -16.59 7.21 -15.80
C ASP A 177 -15.88 6.43 -14.67
N LEU A 178 -15.98 5.10 -14.65
CA LEU A 178 -15.19 4.28 -13.72
C LEU A 178 -13.66 4.35 -13.94
N TYR A 179 -13.21 4.86 -15.09
CA TYR A 179 -11.78 5.11 -15.37
C TYR A 179 -11.31 6.52 -14.94
N THR A 180 -12.16 7.31 -14.26
CA THR A 180 -11.78 8.62 -13.73
C THR A 180 -10.62 8.49 -12.74
N GLY A 181 -9.51 9.20 -13.02
CA GLY A 181 -8.29 9.13 -12.21
C GLY A 181 -7.35 7.97 -12.56
N PHE A 182 -7.62 7.21 -13.64
CA PHE A 182 -6.84 6.04 -14.03
C PHE A 182 -5.35 6.35 -14.19
N SER A 183 -5.01 7.37 -14.99
CA SER A 183 -3.61 7.72 -15.28
C SER A 183 -2.83 8.09 -14.02
N VAL A 184 -3.45 8.85 -13.11
CA VAL A 184 -2.83 9.24 -11.84
C VAL A 184 -2.59 8.02 -10.95
N ASN A 185 -3.56 7.11 -10.86
CA ASN A 185 -3.39 5.86 -10.13
C ASN A 185 -2.33 4.95 -10.75
N MET A 186 -2.22 4.91 -12.08
CA MET A 186 -1.19 4.11 -12.76
C MET A 186 0.20 4.69 -12.52
N LEU A 187 0.36 6.02 -12.51
CA LEU A 187 1.61 6.67 -12.13
C LEU A 187 2.00 6.35 -10.68
N TRP A 188 1.05 6.48 -9.75
CA TRP A 188 1.25 6.05 -8.36
C TRP A 188 1.63 4.56 -8.27
N SER A 189 0.89 3.69 -8.97
CA SER A 189 1.10 2.24 -8.91
C SER A 189 2.45 1.83 -9.52
N CYS A 190 2.88 2.51 -10.57
CA CYS A 190 4.18 2.29 -11.20
C CYS A 190 5.32 2.69 -10.25
N GLY A 191 5.25 3.89 -9.68
CA GLY A 191 6.24 4.33 -8.72
C GLY A 191 6.25 3.51 -7.43
N TYR A 192 5.08 3.04 -6.97
CA TYR A 192 4.97 2.07 -5.87
C TYR A 192 5.63 0.74 -6.21
N ALA A 193 5.37 0.17 -7.39
CA ALA A 193 5.99 -1.07 -7.85
C ALA A 193 7.51 -0.94 -7.93
N LEU A 194 8.04 0.20 -8.40
CA LEU A 194 9.47 0.50 -8.40
C LEU A 194 10.05 0.60 -6.99
N ALA A 195 9.35 1.29 -6.07
CA ALA A 195 9.77 1.38 -4.68
C ALA A 195 9.88 -0.01 -4.03
N CYS A 196 8.92 -0.88 -4.29
CA CYS A 196 8.93 -2.26 -3.81
C CYS A 196 10.04 -3.09 -4.44
N SER A 197 10.28 -2.97 -5.75
CA SER A 197 11.42 -3.62 -6.41
C SER A 197 12.77 -3.22 -5.79
N LEU A 198 12.95 -1.92 -5.52
CA LEU A 198 14.16 -1.41 -4.86
C LEU A 198 14.32 -1.96 -3.44
N PHE A 199 13.22 -2.09 -2.70
CA PHE A 199 13.24 -2.63 -1.35
C PHE A 199 13.55 -4.14 -1.34
N GLN A 200 12.93 -4.92 -2.24
CA GLN A 200 13.24 -6.35 -2.41
C GLN A 200 14.69 -6.60 -2.79
N TYR A 201 15.18 -5.82 -3.76
CA TYR A 201 16.58 -5.90 -4.18
C TYR A 201 17.53 -5.51 -3.05
N GLY A 202 17.20 -4.44 -2.31
CA GLY A 202 18.02 -3.97 -1.19
C GLY A 202 18.08 -4.96 -0.03
N GLN A 203 16.98 -5.65 0.28
CA GLN A 203 16.97 -6.71 1.28
C GLN A 203 17.87 -7.88 0.87
N PHE A 204 17.78 -8.31 -0.39
CA PHE A 204 18.63 -9.38 -0.92
C PHE A 204 20.13 -9.02 -0.85
N GLU A 205 20.51 -7.83 -1.31
CA GLU A 205 21.91 -7.36 -1.24
C GLU A 205 22.40 -7.25 0.21
N SER A 206 21.55 -6.80 1.14
CA SER A 206 21.90 -6.71 2.58
C SER A 206 22.20 -8.08 3.21
N THR A 207 21.62 -9.15 2.68
CA THR A 207 21.83 -10.53 3.16
C THR A 207 23.01 -11.25 2.48
N THR A 208 23.67 -10.60 1.52
CA THR A 208 24.80 -11.18 0.77
C THR A 208 26.12 -10.57 1.25
N ASP A 209 27.15 -11.39 1.46
CA ASP A 209 28.46 -10.94 1.95
C ASP A 209 29.02 -9.80 1.06
N GLY A 210 29.21 -8.61 1.65
CA GLY A 210 29.74 -7.41 0.98
C GLY A 210 28.70 -6.43 0.44
N GLY A 211 27.39 -6.71 0.58
CA GLY A 211 26.30 -5.91 0.01
C GLY A 211 25.61 -4.92 0.95
N GLU A 212 26.03 -4.80 2.22
CA GLU A 212 25.31 -4.03 3.26
C GLU A 212 25.03 -2.56 2.87
N VAL A 213 26.02 -1.86 2.31
CA VAL A 213 25.88 -0.45 1.91
C VAL A 213 24.93 -0.32 0.72
N THR A 214 25.09 -1.17 -0.29
CA THR A 214 24.25 -1.19 -1.50
C THR A 214 22.78 -1.52 -1.15
N GLY A 215 22.60 -2.45 -0.22
CA GLY A 215 21.30 -2.84 0.30
C GLY A 215 20.59 -1.69 1.03
N ALA A 216 21.28 -1.03 1.95
CA ALA A 216 20.75 0.13 2.68
C ALA A 216 20.36 1.28 1.75
N VAL A 217 21.19 1.62 0.76
CA VAL A 217 20.89 2.68 -0.22
C VAL A 217 19.62 2.37 -1.01
N SER A 218 19.45 1.12 -1.44
CA SER A 218 18.27 0.69 -2.20
C SER A 218 16.98 0.77 -1.37
N MET A 219 17.03 0.35 -0.09
CA MET A 219 15.89 0.44 0.84
C MET A 219 15.49 1.89 1.16
N VAL A 220 16.48 2.77 1.39
CA VAL A 220 16.24 4.21 1.61
C VAL A 220 15.65 4.84 0.36
N GLY A 221 16.22 4.56 -0.82
CA GLY A 221 15.71 5.06 -2.10
C GLY A 221 14.25 4.64 -2.36
N GLY A 222 13.93 3.36 -2.12
CA GLY A 222 12.55 2.87 -2.21
C GLY A 222 11.59 3.58 -1.24
N SER A 223 12.02 3.81 0.00
CA SER A 223 11.22 4.52 1.01
C SER A 223 10.94 5.98 0.65
N LEU A 224 11.95 6.70 0.16
CA LEU A 224 11.80 8.08 -0.30
C LEU A 224 10.87 8.19 -1.52
N LEU A 225 11.00 7.25 -2.46
CA LEU A 225 10.10 7.16 -3.61
C LEU A 225 8.65 6.93 -3.18
N TYR A 226 8.41 5.98 -2.26
CA TYR A 226 7.08 5.71 -1.72
C TYR A 226 6.44 6.96 -1.09
N VAL A 227 7.19 7.64 -0.22
CA VAL A 227 6.77 8.87 0.47
C VAL A 227 6.49 10.01 -0.52
N GLY A 228 7.37 10.21 -1.50
CA GLY A 228 7.25 11.29 -2.49
C GLY A 228 6.03 11.14 -3.41
N LEU A 229 5.51 9.92 -3.58
CA LEU A 229 4.39 9.64 -4.47
C LEU A 229 3.02 9.74 -3.77
N VAL A 230 2.96 9.89 -2.44
CA VAL A 230 1.71 9.99 -1.66
C VAL A 230 0.72 11.03 -2.22
N PRO A 231 1.15 12.23 -2.70
CA PRO A 231 0.24 13.18 -3.34
C PRO A 231 -0.54 12.60 -4.53
N LEU A 232 0.10 11.78 -5.37
CA LEU A 232 -0.56 11.09 -6.48
C LEU A 232 -1.58 10.08 -5.98
N ARG A 233 -1.26 9.36 -4.88
CA ARG A 233 -2.19 8.45 -4.22
C ARG A 233 -3.45 9.17 -3.75
N ILE A 234 -3.29 10.32 -3.07
CA ILE A 234 -4.40 11.13 -2.58
C ILE A 234 -5.28 11.55 -3.76
N LYS A 235 -4.69 12.12 -4.81
CA LYS A 235 -5.43 12.54 -6.00
C LYS A 235 -6.20 11.39 -6.65
N ALA A 236 -5.56 10.24 -6.82
CA ALA A 236 -6.21 9.05 -7.35
C ALA A 236 -7.41 8.57 -6.52
N LEU A 237 -7.33 8.65 -5.18
CA LEU A 237 -8.43 8.26 -4.29
C LEU A 237 -9.61 9.23 -4.40
N PHE A 238 -9.36 10.54 -4.42
CA PHE A 238 -10.41 11.54 -4.62
C PHE A 238 -11.08 11.43 -5.99
N ASP A 239 -10.30 11.19 -7.05
CA ASP A 239 -10.83 11.01 -8.41
C ASP A 239 -11.74 9.79 -8.50
N ARG A 240 -11.34 8.66 -7.90
CA ARG A 240 -12.17 7.46 -7.84
C ARG A 240 -13.45 7.66 -7.05
N ALA A 241 -13.38 8.45 -5.98
CA ALA A 241 -14.51 8.80 -5.13
C ALA A 241 -15.45 9.85 -5.75
N GLY A 242 -15.15 10.39 -6.94
CA GLY A 242 -15.97 11.43 -7.56
C GLY A 242 -15.92 12.77 -6.81
N LEU A 243 -14.95 12.98 -5.93
CA LEU A 243 -14.89 14.15 -5.05
C LEU A 243 -13.92 15.22 -5.58
N PRO A 244 -14.25 16.52 -5.48
CA PRO A 244 -13.38 17.58 -5.92
C PRO A 244 -12.10 17.64 -5.06
N TYR A 245 -10.94 17.51 -5.72
CA TYR A 245 -9.63 17.70 -5.09
C TYR A 245 -8.66 18.36 -6.06
N GLN A 246 -8.18 19.55 -5.66
CA GLN A 246 -7.09 20.22 -6.34
C GLN A 246 -5.78 19.53 -5.97
N PHE A 247 -5.09 19.02 -6.99
CA PHE A 247 -3.80 18.36 -6.80
C PHE A 247 -2.79 19.32 -6.13
N THR A 248 -2.14 18.83 -5.08
CA THR A 248 -1.05 19.53 -4.39
C THR A 248 0.04 18.53 -4.01
N TRP A 249 1.29 18.89 -4.24
CA TRP A 249 2.45 18.12 -3.78
C TRP A 249 2.68 18.23 -2.28
N VAL A 250 2.08 19.22 -1.62
CA VAL A 250 2.18 19.44 -0.18
C VAL A 250 0.78 19.25 0.43
N PRO A 251 0.34 18.00 0.63
CA PRO A 251 -0.90 17.73 1.33
C PRO A 251 -0.80 18.17 2.80
N THR A 252 -1.94 18.37 3.45
CA THR A 252 -1.99 18.55 4.90
C THR A 252 -1.44 17.30 5.59
N PHE A 253 -0.87 17.48 6.78
CA PHE A 253 -0.33 16.38 7.58
C PHE A 253 -1.32 15.21 7.73
N TYR A 254 -2.61 15.51 7.96
CA TYR A 254 -3.64 14.49 8.09
C TYR A 254 -3.93 13.75 6.80
N ARG A 255 -4.02 14.44 5.67
CA ARG A 255 -4.20 13.77 4.37
C ARG A 255 -3.00 12.88 4.06
N PHE A 256 -1.80 13.36 4.36
CA PHE A 256 -0.57 12.58 4.20
C PHE A 256 -0.59 11.33 5.09
N ALA A 257 -0.80 11.48 6.39
CA ALA A 257 -0.79 10.38 7.36
C ALA A 257 -1.90 9.36 7.08
N SER A 258 -3.10 9.81 6.73
CA SER A 258 -4.23 8.91 6.41
C SER A 258 -3.99 8.16 5.11
N ALA A 259 -3.47 8.84 4.08
CA ALA A 259 -3.11 8.17 2.83
C ALA A 259 -1.97 7.17 3.01
N MET A 260 -1.06 7.38 3.96
CA MET A 260 -0.03 6.42 4.34
C MET A 260 -0.60 5.25 5.16
N GLY A 261 -1.56 5.52 6.04
CA GLY A 261 -2.21 4.55 6.93
C GLY A 261 -3.26 3.67 6.24
N ILE A 262 -3.75 4.04 5.06
CA ILE A 262 -4.43 3.10 4.16
C ILE A 262 -3.35 2.10 3.72
N HIS A 263 -3.28 0.96 4.37
CA HIS A 263 -2.40 -0.10 3.97
C HIS A 263 -3.09 -0.97 2.93
N SER A 264 -2.42 -1.21 1.82
CA SER A 264 -2.69 -2.43 1.05
C SER A 264 -2.04 -3.59 1.80
N LEU A 265 -2.65 -4.06 2.88
CA LEU A 265 -2.15 -5.21 3.64
C LEU A 265 -2.49 -6.48 2.85
N GLY A 266 -1.53 -6.97 2.09
CA GLY A 266 -1.37 -8.42 1.97
C GLY A 266 -0.46 -8.88 3.10
N ASN A 267 -0.85 -9.90 3.85
CA ASN A 267 -0.07 -10.60 4.89
C ASN A 267 1.33 -11.04 4.47
#